data_AF-A0A3D4E9J3-F1
#
_entry.id   AF-A0A3D4E9J3-F1
#
_cell.length_a   1.000
_cell.length_b   1.000
_cell.length_c   1.000
_cell.angle_alpha   90.00
_cell.angle_beta   90.00
_cell.angle_gamma   90.00
#
_symmetry.space_group_name_H-M   'P 1'
#
loop_
_entity.id
_entity.type
_entity.pdbx_description
1 polymer ?
#
loop_
_entity_poly.entity_id
_entity_poly.type
_entity_poly.pdbx_seq_one_letter_code
_entity_poly.pdbx_strand_id
1 'polypeptide(L)'
;MKQMKNFKIVLAVAALVAASLSSCSKLDDGNEWLGTPNALVTVKTNGADTYFQLDEKTTLEPKGWSNPFKREVRALLRYEENKEASRLYSKTVKVVWIDSLRTKPAVPYDEDFKNAKDDGGLYIYDDWVTCCEDGYLTLHFASWVGQSYSMEKKVHYLHLAIDPETLDLYLRHDRNGDNEYGAPADGFIAFKIDDLLPNVKDGETLTLHWKDYDGDRSAKVKYSSRFSLPQESQVLD
;
A
#
# COMPACT_ATOMS: atom_id res chain seq x y z
N MET A 1 -61.37 13.46 26.30
CA MET A 1 -61.84 14.87 26.36
C MET A 1 -61.07 15.58 27.45
N LYS A 2 -60.43 16.73 27.12
CA LYS A 2 -59.89 17.80 28.01
C LYS A 2 -58.90 17.37 29.11
N GLN A 3 -57.76 18.02 29.35
CA GLN A 3 -57.32 19.38 29.05
C GLN A 3 -55.78 19.44 29.13
N MET A 4 -55.18 20.18 28.20
CA MET A 4 -53.82 20.69 28.30
C MET A 4 -53.75 21.75 29.41
N LYS A 5 -52.67 21.78 30.19
CA LYS A 5 -52.21 23.01 30.85
C LYS A 5 -50.74 23.24 30.55
N ASN A 6 -50.53 24.40 29.94
CA ASN A 6 -49.28 25.00 29.54
C ASN A 6 -48.40 25.28 30.76
N PHE A 7 -47.09 25.02 30.66
CA PHE A 7 -46.12 25.82 31.39
C PHE A 7 -45.00 26.23 30.45
N LYS A 8 -45.01 27.51 30.09
CA LYS A 8 -43.98 28.18 29.31
C LYS A 8 -42.81 28.46 30.26
N ILE A 9 -41.63 27.95 29.95
CA ILE A 9 -40.38 28.52 30.46
C ILE A 9 -39.54 28.90 29.25
N VAL A 10 -39.51 30.21 29.02
CA VAL A 10 -38.56 30.92 28.18
C VAL A 10 -37.25 30.94 28.95
N LEU A 11 -36.18 30.37 28.38
CA LEU A 11 -34.81 30.77 28.71
C LEU A 11 -34.04 30.92 27.39
N ALA A 12 -33.81 32.18 27.03
CA ALA A 12 -32.85 32.58 26.03
C ALA A 12 -31.45 32.47 26.63
N VAL A 13 -30.56 31.68 26.01
CA VAL A 13 -29.12 31.71 26.29
C VAL A 13 -28.34 31.48 24.99
N ALA A 14 -27.56 32.51 24.66
CA ALA A 14 -26.30 32.54 23.92
C ALA A 14 -26.22 31.97 22.49
N ALA A 15 -26.09 32.91 21.55
CA ALA A 15 -25.38 32.75 20.29
C ALA A 15 -23.88 32.44 20.51
N LEU A 16 -23.23 31.95 19.43
CA LEU A 16 -21.80 31.64 19.25
C LEU A 16 -21.45 30.26 19.86
N VAL A 17 -21.18 29.20 19.09
CA VAL A 17 -20.08 29.06 18.13
C VAL A 17 -20.49 28.05 17.04
N ALA A 18 -20.73 28.54 15.83
CA ALA A 18 -20.78 27.72 14.62
C ALA A 18 -19.77 28.31 13.62
N ALA A 19 -18.48 28.21 13.95
CA ALA A 19 -17.36 28.47 13.06
C ALA A 19 -16.06 28.04 13.75
N SER A 20 -15.52 26.88 13.38
CA SER A 20 -14.07 26.60 13.25
C SER A 20 -13.79 25.09 13.22
N LEU A 21 -14.17 24.44 12.12
CA LEU A 21 -13.35 23.36 11.57
C LEU A 21 -13.10 23.63 10.08
N SER A 22 -12.69 24.86 9.80
CA SER A 22 -11.89 25.16 8.61
C SER A 22 -10.43 25.01 9.05
N SER A 23 -9.92 23.77 9.09
CA SER A 23 -8.47 23.60 9.04
C SER A 23 -8.04 23.95 7.62
N CYS A 24 -7.85 25.24 7.42
CA CYS A 24 -7.16 25.81 6.28
C CYS A 24 -5.77 26.13 6.82
N SER A 25 -4.86 25.16 6.79
CA SER A 25 -3.45 25.51 6.66
C SER A 25 -3.28 26.02 5.23
N LYS A 26 -3.57 27.31 5.05
CA LYS A 26 -2.91 28.09 4.01
C LYS A 26 -1.43 28.06 4.35
N LEU A 27 -0.74 27.05 3.85
CA LEU A 27 0.67 27.18 3.53
C LEU A 27 0.68 27.80 2.13
N ASP A 28 0.76 29.13 2.15
CA ASP A 28 1.08 29.97 1.01
C ASP A 28 2.61 29.95 0.86
N ASP A 29 3.13 28.75 0.60
CA ASP A 29 4.46 28.52 0.07
C ASP A 29 4.28 27.83 -1.29
N GLY A 30 5.12 28.17 -2.28
CA GLY A 30 4.99 27.71 -3.67
C GLY A 30 5.21 26.21 -3.90
N ASN A 31 4.87 25.36 -2.93
CA ASN A 31 4.71 23.94 -3.11
C ASN A 31 3.28 23.68 -3.55
N GLU A 32 3.08 23.45 -4.85
CA GLU A 32 1.86 22.79 -5.32
C GLU A 32 1.69 21.52 -4.47
N TRP A 33 0.66 21.49 -3.62
CA TRP A 33 0.35 20.31 -2.83
C TRP A 33 -0.03 19.21 -3.83
N LEU A 34 0.95 18.38 -4.20
CA LEU A 34 0.83 17.36 -5.24
C LEU A 34 -0.18 16.25 -4.88
N GLY A 35 -0.79 16.33 -3.70
CA GLY A 35 -1.81 15.42 -3.20
C GLY A 35 -1.25 14.10 -2.67
N THR A 36 -2.02 13.43 -1.81
CA THR A 36 -1.75 12.06 -1.37
C THR A 36 -1.90 11.07 -2.53
N PRO A 37 -1.23 9.91 -2.51
CA PRO A 37 -1.41 8.92 -3.55
C PRO A 37 -2.88 8.50 -3.64
N ASN A 38 -3.34 8.22 -4.85
CA ASN A 38 -4.69 7.71 -5.13
C ASN A 38 -4.67 6.34 -5.83
N ALA A 39 -3.49 5.75 -5.98
CA ALA A 39 -3.31 4.42 -6.53
C ALA A 39 -2.03 3.76 -6.05
N LEU A 40 -2.06 2.43 -6.09
CA LEU A 40 -0.93 1.53 -5.91
C LEU A 40 -0.87 0.78 -7.24
N VAL A 41 0.28 0.81 -7.89
CA VAL A 41 0.41 0.23 -9.22
C VAL A 41 1.64 -0.63 -9.33
N THR A 42 1.61 -1.59 -10.26
CA THR A 42 2.83 -2.21 -10.77
C THR A 42 3.22 -1.54 -12.09
N VAL A 43 4.42 -0.95 -12.15
CA VAL A 43 4.97 -0.37 -13.37
C VAL A 43 5.56 -1.48 -14.22
N LYS A 44 4.98 -1.72 -15.39
CA LYS A 44 5.31 -2.83 -16.29
C LYS A 44 5.64 -2.32 -17.69
N THR A 45 6.30 -3.16 -18.48
CA THR A 45 6.62 -2.89 -19.89
C THR A 45 5.94 -3.89 -20.81
N ASN A 46 5.43 -3.43 -21.94
CA ASN A 46 4.97 -4.25 -23.05
C ASN A 46 5.72 -3.84 -24.32
N GLY A 47 6.74 -4.59 -24.71
CA GLY A 47 7.67 -4.16 -25.77
C GLY A 47 8.40 -2.87 -25.36
N ALA A 48 8.23 -1.81 -26.15
CA ALA A 48 8.78 -0.49 -25.86
C ALA A 48 7.89 0.36 -24.94
N ASP A 49 6.62 -0.01 -24.77
CA ASP A 49 5.64 0.77 -24.04
C ASP A 49 5.72 0.49 -22.54
N THR A 50 5.46 1.50 -21.72
CA THR A 50 5.27 1.36 -20.27
C THR A 50 3.80 1.55 -19.93
N TYR A 51 3.29 0.71 -19.02
CA TYR A 51 1.94 0.81 -18.49
C TYR A 51 1.93 0.49 -17.00
N PHE A 52 0.84 0.85 -16.34
CA PHE A 52 0.63 0.58 -14.93
C PHE A 52 -0.49 -0.43 -14.74
N GLN A 53 -0.25 -1.52 -14.02
CA GLN A 53 -1.31 -2.38 -13.51
C GLN A 53 -1.86 -1.76 -12.23
N LEU A 54 -3.11 -1.32 -12.24
CA LEU A 54 -3.74 -0.66 -11.08
C LEU A 54 -4.38 -1.66 -10.12
N ASP A 55 -5.06 -2.66 -10.66
CA ASP A 55 -5.77 -3.69 -9.91
C ASP A 55 -5.82 -4.99 -10.75
N GLU A 56 -6.67 -5.95 -10.39
CA GLU A 56 -6.84 -7.24 -11.08
C GLU A 56 -7.06 -7.18 -12.60
N LYS A 57 -7.58 -6.06 -13.14
CA LYS A 57 -7.93 -5.95 -14.58
C LYS A 57 -7.73 -4.57 -15.18
N THR A 58 -7.56 -3.54 -14.36
CA THR A 58 -7.42 -2.16 -14.81
C THR A 58 -5.97 -1.85 -15.11
N THR A 59 -5.71 -1.37 -16.33
CA THR A 59 -4.39 -0.91 -16.77
C THR A 59 -4.43 0.55 -17.19
N LEU A 60 -3.36 1.28 -16.89
CA LEU A 60 -3.24 2.70 -17.16
C LEU A 60 -2.10 2.96 -18.15
N GLU A 61 -2.38 3.74 -19.18
CA GLU A 61 -1.40 4.27 -20.12
C GLU A 61 -0.95 5.68 -19.67
N PRO A 62 0.29 5.86 -19.21
CA PRO A 62 0.77 7.15 -18.73
C PRO A 62 1.19 8.06 -19.90
N LYS A 63 0.39 9.09 -20.20
CA LYS A 63 0.66 10.03 -21.30
C LYS A 63 1.74 11.05 -20.92
N GLY A 64 2.71 11.23 -21.82
CA GLY A 64 3.78 12.22 -21.65
C GLY A 64 4.74 11.93 -20.50
N TRP A 65 4.73 10.71 -19.95
CA TRP A 65 5.59 10.29 -18.86
C TRP A 65 6.64 9.29 -19.35
N SER A 66 7.88 9.45 -18.89
CA SER A 66 8.98 8.55 -19.22
C SER A 66 9.34 7.70 -18.01
N ASN A 67 9.45 6.38 -18.22
CA ASN A 67 9.74 5.44 -17.15
C ASN A 67 11.18 5.62 -16.61
N PRO A 68 11.38 6.06 -15.35
CA PRO A 68 12.71 6.18 -14.78
C PRO A 68 13.24 4.84 -14.22
N PHE A 69 12.39 3.81 -14.14
CA PHE A 69 12.72 2.54 -13.52
C PHE A 69 13.30 1.57 -14.54
N LYS A 70 14.40 0.90 -14.16
CA LYS A 70 15.11 -0.08 -15.00
C LYS A 70 14.54 -1.50 -14.91
N ARG A 71 13.44 -1.69 -14.17
CA ARG A 71 12.81 -2.97 -13.85
C ARG A 71 11.34 -2.74 -13.49
N GLU A 72 10.59 -3.83 -13.43
CA GLU A 72 9.25 -3.82 -12.84
C GLU A 72 9.33 -3.39 -11.36
N VAL A 73 8.47 -2.47 -10.95
CA VAL A 73 8.39 -1.98 -9.57
C VAL A 73 6.94 -1.83 -9.13
N ARG A 74 6.69 -2.03 -7.83
CA ARG A 74 5.45 -1.59 -7.19
C ARG A 74 5.61 -0.12 -6.80
N ALA A 75 4.61 0.72 -7.02
CA ALA A 75 4.70 2.17 -6.80
C ALA A 75 3.41 2.79 -6.27
N LEU A 76 3.54 3.79 -5.40
CA LEU A 76 2.46 4.71 -5.07
C LEU A 76 2.36 5.74 -6.19
N LEU A 77 1.15 5.98 -6.65
CA LEU A 77 0.85 6.84 -7.78
C LEU A 77 -0.17 7.89 -7.36
N ARG A 78 0.07 9.13 -7.80
CA ARG A 78 -0.97 10.13 -7.96
C ARG A 78 -1.15 10.42 -9.44
N TYR A 79 -2.37 10.22 -9.93
CA TYR A 79 -2.70 10.47 -11.32
C TYR A 79 -4.05 11.16 -11.49
N GLU A 80 -4.22 11.77 -12.67
CA GLU A 80 -5.47 12.31 -13.18
C GLU A 80 -5.91 11.47 -14.39
N GLU A 81 -7.17 11.05 -14.43
CA GLU A 81 -7.72 10.36 -15.61
C GLU A 81 -7.88 11.34 -16.77
N ASN A 82 -7.41 10.94 -17.95
CA ASN A 82 -7.65 11.68 -19.18
C ASN A 82 -8.96 11.23 -19.83
N LYS A 83 -9.52 12.09 -20.69
CA LYS A 83 -10.72 11.75 -21.48
C LYS A 83 -10.40 10.92 -22.73
N GLU A 84 -9.14 10.85 -23.10
CA GLU A 84 -8.69 10.12 -24.29
C GLU A 84 -8.78 8.61 -24.06
N ALA A 85 -9.29 7.88 -25.04
CA ALA A 85 -9.28 6.42 -25.01
C ALA A 85 -7.84 5.90 -25.18
N SER A 86 -7.52 4.81 -24.50
CA SER A 86 -6.32 4.03 -24.81
C SER A 86 -6.67 2.96 -25.83
N ARG A 87 -5.72 2.64 -26.72
CA ARG A 87 -5.90 1.58 -27.72
C ARG A 87 -5.78 0.18 -27.12
N LEU A 88 -4.91 0.01 -26.12
CA LEU A 88 -4.56 -1.30 -25.55
C LEU A 88 -4.87 -1.41 -24.05
N TYR A 89 -4.86 -0.29 -23.33
CA TYR A 89 -5.03 -0.26 -21.88
C TYR A 89 -6.43 0.19 -21.50
N SER A 90 -6.81 0.01 -20.24
CA SER A 90 -8.15 0.36 -19.78
C SER A 90 -8.40 1.87 -19.81
N LYS A 91 -7.38 2.68 -19.51
CA LYS A 91 -7.49 4.15 -19.41
C LYS A 91 -6.19 4.83 -19.83
N THR A 92 -6.29 6.09 -20.22
CA THR A 92 -5.13 6.98 -20.31
C THR A 92 -5.09 7.91 -19.10
N VAL A 93 -3.88 8.20 -18.60
CA VAL A 93 -3.71 9.00 -17.39
C VAL A 93 -2.58 10.01 -17.53
N LYS A 94 -2.67 11.10 -16.78
CA LYS A 94 -1.58 12.03 -16.53
C LYS A 94 -0.98 11.73 -15.17
N VAL A 95 0.32 11.45 -15.13
CA VAL A 95 1.06 11.21 -13.89
C VAL A 95 1.35 12.57 -13.23
N VAL A 96 0.87 12.75 -11.99
CA VAL A 96 1.21 13.91 -11.16
C VAL A 96 2.53 13.64 -10.46
N TRP A 97 2.62 12.49 -9.76
CA TRP A 97 3.86 11.96 -9.23
C TRP A 97 3.76 10.45 -9.02
N ILE A 98 4.90 9.79 -8.96
CA ILE A 98 5.02 8.36 -8.72
C ILE A 98 6.28 8.11 -7.87
N ASP A 99 6.15 7.25 -6.86
CA ASP A 99 7.27 6.82 -6.04
C ASP A 99 7.26 5.30 -5.86
N SER A 100 8.42 4.67 -6.09
CA SER A 100 8.53 3.22 -6.01
C SER A 100 8.61 2.76 -4.56
N LEU A 101 7.86 1.71 -4.22
CA LEU A 101 8.02 1.01 -2.96
C LEU A 101 9.31 0.19 -2.97
N ARG A 102 9.82 -0.14 -1.78
CA ARG A 102 10.87 -1.15 -1.65
C ARG A 102 10.33 -2.49 -2.17
N THR A 103 10.82 -2.94 -3.33
CA THR A 103 10.46 -4.25 -3.89
C THR A 103 11.59 -5.26 -3.71
N LYS A 104 11.29 -6.43 -3.15
CA LYS A 104 12.22 -7.55 -2.95
C LYS A 104 11.52 -8.90 -3.18
N PRO A 105 12.24 -9.98 -3.52
CA PRO A 105 11.65 -11.32 -3.54
C PRO A 105 11.36 -11.81 -2.12
N ALA A 106 10.38 -12.71 -1.98
CA ALA A 106 10.31 -13.59 -0.82
C ALA A 106 11.56 -14.48 -0.75
N VAL A 107 11.94 -14.87 0.47
CA VAL A 107 13.08 -15.76 0.74
C VAL A 107 12.59 -17.21 0.93
N PRO A 108 13.46 -18.21 0.79
CA PRO A 108 13.11 -19.60 1.08
C PRO A 108 12.61 -19.77 2.52
N TYR A 109 11.62 -20.65 2.70
CA TYR A 109 11.14 -21.06 4.03
C TYR A 109 11.99 -22.22 4.56
N ASP A 110 13.20 -21.90 4.99
CA ASP A 110 14.19 -22.86 5.50
C ASP A 110 14.54 -22.61 6.98
N GLU A 111 15.49 -23.38 7.52
CA GLU A 111 15.94 -23.22 8.90
C GLU A 111 16.61 -21.87 9.17
N ASP A 112 17.25 -21.27 8.16
CA ASP A 112 17.85 -19.94 8.30
C ASP A 112 16.75 -18.89 8.49
N PHE A 113 15.69 -18.94 7.69
CA PHE A 113 14.51 -18.08 7.88
C PHE A 113 13.84 -18.32 9.23
N LYS A 114 13.61 -19.58 9.63
CA LYS A 114 12.93 -19.91 10.89
C LYS A 114 13.71 -19.45 12.13
N ASN A 115 15.04 -19.46 12.06
CA ASN A 115 15.92 -19.02 13.13
C ASN A 115 16.38 -17.56 12.99
N ALA A 116 15.99 -16.87 11.91
CA ALA A 116 16.34 -15.48 11.68
C ALA A 116 15.80 -14.58 12.80
N LYS A 117 16.55 -13.53 13.08
CA LYS A 117 16.18 -12.49 14.06
C LYS A 117 14.83 -11.87 13.69
N ASP A 118 14.01 -11.71 14.72
CA ASP A 118 12.63 -11.25 14.61
C ASP A 118 12.28 -10.50 15.88
N ASP A 119 12.94 -9.35 16.05
CA ASP A 119 12.96 -8.54 17.28
C ASP A 119 12.41 -7.12 17.08
N GLY A 120 11.96 -6.80 15.87
CA GLY A 120 11.23 -5.57 15.60
C GLY A 120 9.72 -5.86 15.52
N GLY A 121 8.93 -5.11 16.28
CA GLY A 121 7.47 -5.19 16.16
C GLY A 121 6.98 -4.44 14.92
N LEU A 122 5.92 -4.97 14.30
CA LEU A 122 5.23 -4.34 13.19
C LEU A 122 3.73 -4.16 13.48
N TYR A 123 3.24 -2.95 13.27
CA TYR A 123 1.81 -2.70 13.13
C TYR A 123 1.45 -2.65 11.65
N ILE A 124 0.71 -3.62 11.14
CA ILE A 124 0.27 -3.65 9.74
C ILE A 124 -1.08 -2.93 9.63
N TYR A 125 -1.19 -1.97 8.71
CA TYR A 125 -2.44 -1.27 8.42
C TYR A 125 -3.30 -2.08 7.46
N ASP A 126 -4.57 -2.27 7.81
CA ASP A 126 -5.60 -2.81 6.92
C ASP A 126 -6.20 -1.67 6.08
N ASP A 127 -5.43 -1.21 5.10
CA ASP A 127 -5.85 -0.18 4.15
C ASP A 127 -5.68 -0.63 2.70
N TRP A 128 -5.99 0.28 1.77
CA TRP A 128 -5.99 -0.01 0.34
C TRP A 128 -4.60 -0.30 -0.24
N VAL A 129 -3.50 -0.07 0.50
CA VAL A 129 -2.14 -0.38 0.07
C VAL A 129 -1.74 -1.80 0.49
N THR A 130 -2.26 -2.29 1.61
CA THR A 130 -2.01 -3.65 2.09
C THR A 130 -2.85 -4.65 1.30
N CYS A 131 -2.24 -5.27 0.28
CA CYS A 131 -2.94 -6.18 -0.64
C CYS A 131 -2.04 -7.30 -1.17
N CYS A 132 -2.66 -8.38 -1.65
CA CYS A 132 -1.99 -9.53 -2.24
C CYS A 132 -2.45 -9.71 -3.69
N GLU A 133 -1.87 -8.92 -4.59
CA GLU A 133 -2.29 -8.87 -5.99
C GLU A 133 -1.11 -8.70 -6.94
N ASP A 134 -1.33 -9.03 -8.21
CA ASP A 134 -0.39 -8.82 -9.30
C ASP A 134 1.00 -9.44 -9.08
N GLY A 135 1.03 -10.54 -8.33
CA GLY A 135 2.26 -11.25 -7.98
C GLY A 135 3.03 -10.67 -6.78
N TYR A 136 2.42 -9.75 -6.03
CA TYR A 136 3.03 -9.13 -4.87
C TYR A 136 2.16 -9.20 -3.61
N LEU A 137 2.77 -9.49 -2.46
CA LEU A 137 2.24 -9.04 -1.17
C LEU A 137 2.80 -7.64 -0.91
N THR A 138 1.93 -6.63 -0.92
CA THR A 138 2.27 -5.26 -0.54
C THR A 138 1.77 -4.99 0.87
N LEU A 139 2.60 -4.36 1.70
CA LEU A 139 2.28 -4.04 3.09
C LEU A 139 2.51 -2.55 3.34
N HIS A 140 1.52 -1.90 3.95
CA HIS A 140 1.69 -0.67 4.69
C HIS A 140 1.78 -0.99 6.18
N PHE A 141 2.85 -0.54 6.82
CA PHE A 141 3.11 -0.84 8.23
C PHE A 141 3.70 0.37 8.95
N ALA A 142 3.56 0.40 10.27
CA ALA A 142 4.33 1.25 11.14
C ALA A 142 5.28 0.42 12.00
N SER A 143 6.45 0.98 12.29
CA SER A 143 7.39 0.44 13.27
C SER A 143 8.09 1.57 14.01
N TRP A 144 8.42 1.35 15.28
CA TRP A 144 9.31 2.25 16.01
C TRP A 144 10.69 2.25 15.38
N VAL A 145 11.22 3.44 15.17
CA VAL A 145 12.59 3.67 14.70
C VAL A 145 13.33 4.51 15.72
N GLY A 146 14.65 4.44 15.74
CA GLY A 146 15.47 5.20 16.69
C GLY A 146 15.39 6.71 16.52
N GLN A 147 15.75 7.46 17.56
CA GLN A 147 15.80 8.91 17.50
C GLN A 147 16.92 9.42 16.59
N SER A 148 16.55 10.21 15.58
CA SER A 148 17.46 10.76 14.56
C SER A 148 18.40 11.87 15.04
N TYR A 149 18.44 12.23 16.34
CA TYR A 149 19.10 13.46 16.79
C TYR A 149 20.63 13.38 16.92
N SER A 150 21.23 12.17 17.02
CA SER A 150 22.70 12.03 17.05
C SER A 150 23.23 10.62 16.71
N MET A 151 22.38 9.68 16.31
CA MET A 151 22.77 8.29 16.05
C MET A 151 22.72 7.94 14.57
N GLU A 152 23.65 7.09 14.15
CA GLU A 152 23.68 6.49 12.81
C GLU A 152 22.33 5.82 12.51
N LYS A 153 21.68 6.21 11.42
CA LYS A 153 20.41 5.60 10.97
C LYS A 153 20.63 4.11 10.77
N LYS A 154 19.89 3.28 11.51
CA LYS A 154 19.94 1.83 11.35
C LYS A 154 18.94 1.40 10.29
N VAL A 155 19.38 0.53 9.38
CA VAL A 155 18.52 -0.07 8.37
C VAL A 155 17.85 -1.27 9.01
N HIS A 156 16.52 -1.26 9.07
CA HIS A 156 15.73 -2.43 9.45
C HIS A 156 15.62 -3.39 8.26
N TYR A 157 15.56 -4.69 8.54
CA TYR A 157 15.39 -5.74 7.54
C TYR A 157 14.05 -6.42 7.69
N LEU A 158 13.27 -6.44 6.61
CA LEU A 158 12.07 -7.25 6.50
C LEU A 158 12.29 -8.40 5.52
N HIS A 159 11.83 -9.58 5.91
CA HIS A 159 11.87 -10.81 5.15
C HIS A 159 10.50 -11.48 5.15
N LEU A 160 10.05 -11.90 3.98
CA LEU A 160 8.84 -12.70 3.81
C LEU A 160 9.25 -14.08 3.31
N ALA A 161 8.69 -15.14 3.90
CA ALA A 161 8.78 -16.49 3.37
C ALA A 161 7.37 -17.11 3.28
N ILE A 162 7.22 -18.10 2.42
CA ILE A 162 5.97 -18.83 2.22
C ILE A 162 6.24 -20.30 2.53
N ASP A 163 5.47 -20.84 3.46
CA ASP A 163 5.53 -22.26 3.78
C ASP A 163 5.00 -23.08 2.57
N PRO A 164 5.80 -23.96 1.96
CA PRO A 164 5.39 -24.69 0.76
C PRO A 164 4.32 -25.75 1.03
N GLU A 165 4.09 -26.14 2.29
CA GLU A 165 3.08 -27.13 2.67
C GLU A 165 1.74 -26.45 2.98
N THR A 166 1.76 -25.37 3.77
CA THR A 166 0.54 -24.69 4.24
C THR A 166 0.14 -23.50 3.38
N LEU A 167 1.07 -22.94 2.60
CA LEU A 167 0.96 -21.67 1.87
C LEU A 167 0.77 -20.44 2.76
N ASP A 168 0.95 -20.59 4.07
CA ASP A 168 0.96 -19.46 5.00
C ASP A 168 2.21 -18.60 4.76
N LEU A 169 2.03 -17.28 4.84
CA LEU A 169 3.10 -16.30 4.68
C LEU A 169 3.61 -15.87 6.04
N TYR A 170 4.93 -15.82 6.20
CA TYR A 170 5.58 -15.42 7.44
C TYR A 170 6.45 -14.19 7.18
N LEU A 171 6.14 -13.09 7.86
CA LEU A 171 6.90 -11.85 7.85
C LEU A 171 7.76 -11.77 9.10
N ARG A 172 9.04 -11.49 8.92
CA ARG A 172 10.01 -11.26 9.99
C ARG A 172 10.62 -9.88 9.90
N HIS A 173 10.90 -9.31 11.06
CA HIS A 173 11.48 -7.97 11.18
C HIS A 173 12.68 -7.96 12.12
N ASP A 174 13.84 -7.66 11.54
CA ASP A 174 15.08 -7.40 12.29
C ASP A 174 15.32 -5.88 12.32
N ARG A 175 15.30 -5.30 13.51
CA ARG A 175 15.59 -3.87 13.71
C ARG A 175 17.08 -3.53 13.63
N ASN A 176 17.94 -4.53 13.40
CA ASN A 176 19.38 -4.35 13.21
C ASN A 176 20.06 -3.57 14.36
N GLY A 177 19.59 -3.80 15.59
CA GLY A 177 20.10 -3.14 16.78
C GLY A 177 19.65 -1.68 16.94
N ASP A 178 18.64 -1.22 16.19
CA ASP A 178 17.94 0.02 16.50
C ASP A 178 17.29 -0.07 17.90
N ASN A 179 17.34 1.02 18.64
CA ASN A 179 16.90 1.13 20.03
C ASN A 179 15.42 1.51 20.18
N GLU A 180 14.73 1.84 19.08
CA GLU A 180 13.28 2.07 19.03
C GLU A 180 12.75 3.20 19.96
N TYR A 181 13.64 4.04 20.51
CA TYR A 181 13.25 5.15 21.39
C TYR A 181 12.70 6.39 20.66
N GLY A 182 12.54 6.31 19.34
CA GLY A 182 12.02 7.40 18.51
C GLY A 182 10.50 7.42 18.43
N ALA A 183 9.99 7.61 17.22
CA ALA A 183 8.57 7.67 16.93
C ALA A 183 8.20 6.51 15.99
N PRO A 184 6.93 6.09 15.93
CA PRO A 184 6.49 5.19 14.88
C PRO A 184 6.69 5.88 13.52
N ALA A 185 7.27 5.16 12.58
CA ALA A 185 7.44 5.61 11.21
C ALA A 185 6.72 4.65 10.26
N ASP A 186 6.04 5.23 9.26
CA ASP A 186 5.36 4.47 8.22
C ASP A 186 6.38 3.89 7.22
N GLY A 187 6.10 2.68 6.79
CA GLY A 187 6.87 1.93 5.82
C GLY A 187 5.97 1.25 4.80
N PHE A 188 6.45 1.19 3.57
CA PHE A 188 5.82 0.49 2.47
C PHE A 188 6.80 -0.50 1.85
N ILE A 189 6.39 -1.77 1.72
CA ILE A 189 7.22 -2.81 1.11
C ILE A 189 6.36 -3.73 0.26
N ALA A 190 6.90 -4.16 -0.88
CA ALA A 190 6.29 -5.15 -1.75
C ALA A 190 7.21 -6.37 -1.88
N PHE A 191 6.68 -7.54 -1.58
CA PHE A 191 7.35 -8.82 -1.76
C PHE A 191 6.84 -9.50 -3.01
N LYS A 192 7.74 -9.84 -3.94
CA LYS A 192 7.39 -10.65 -5.12
C LYS A 192 7.17 -12.10 -4.68
N ILE A 193 6.00 -12.65 -4.98
CA ILE A 193 5.51 -13.96 -4.50
C ILE A 193 4.90 -14.85 -5.59
N ASP A 194 4.66 -14.31 -6.80
CA ASP A 194 4.06 -15.02 -7.94
C ASP A 194 4.69 -16.39 -8.23
N ASP A 195 6.02 -16.46 -8.30
CA ASP A 195 6.74 -17.70 -8.62
C ASP A 195 6.61 -18.78 -7.53
N LEU A 196 6.13 -18.41 -6.32
CA LEU A 196 5.99 -19.31 -5.17
C LEU A 196 4.57 -19.83 -4.96
N LEU A 197 3.58 -19.26 -5.68
CA LEU A 197 2.16 -19.60 -5.52
C LEU A 197 1.53 -20.11 -6.82
N PRO A 198 2.15 -21.08 -7.54
CA PRO A 198 1.71 -21.48 -8.89
C PRO A 198 0.33 -22.14 -8.92
N ASN A 199 -0.16 -22.63 -7.78
CA ASN A 199 -1.42 -23.37 -7.68
C ASN A 199 -2.53 -22.58 -6.94
N VAL A 200 -2.25 -21.37 -6.46
CA VAL A 200 -3.24 -20.54 -5.78
C VAL A 200 -4.08 -19.80 -6.82
N LYS A 201 -5.40 -19.88 -6.69
CA LYS A 201 -6.34 -19.26 -7.62
C LYS A 201 -6.81 -17.91 -7.10
N ASP A 202 -7.23 -17.06 -8.03
CA ASP A 202 -7.84 -15.77 -7.72
C ASP A 202 -9.01 -15.95 -6.75
N GLY A 203 -9.01 -15.12 -5.71
CA GLY A 203 -10.00 -15.12 -4.65
C GLY A 203 -9.78 -16.11 -3.52
N GLU A 204 -8.77 -16.97 -3.61
CA GLU A 204 -8.33 -17.75 -2.45
C GLU A 204 -7.72 -16.84 -1.37
N THR A 205 -7.80 -17.29 -0.12
CA THR A 205 -7.36 -16.52 1.04
C THR A 205 -6.13 -17.17 1.65
N LEU A 206 -5.06 -16.42 1.79
CA LEU A 206 -3.84 -16.83 2.47
C LEU A 206 -3.78 -16.26 3.89
N THR A 207 -3.00 -16.88 4.77
CA THR A 207 -2.75 -16.35 6.13
C THR A 207 -1.38 -15.68 6.18
N LEU A 208 -1.34 -14.39 6.49
CA LEU A 208 -0.11 -13.68 6.83
C LEU A 208 0.11 -13.76 8.34
N HIS A 209 1.31 -14.15 8.77
CA HIS A 209 1.77 -14.17 10.15
C HIS A 209 2.92 -13.18 10.35
N TRP A 210 2.94 -12.47 11.47
CA TRP A 210 4.00 -11.55 11.86
C TRP A 210 4.03 -11.35 13.38
N LYS A 211 5.02 -10.63 13.90
CA LYS A 211 5.01 -10.16 15.29
C LYS A 211 4.75 -8.66 15.38
N ASP A 212 3.85 -8.27 16.27
CA ASP A 212 3.77 -6.90 16.74
C ASP A 212 4.47 -6.75 18.10
N TYR A 213 4.21 -5.65 18.81
CA TYR A 213 4.79 -5.38 20.12
C TYR A 213 4.19 -6.20 21.27
N ASP A 214 3.03 -6.84 21.04
CA ASP A 214 2.33 -7.68 22.02
C ASP A 214 2.52 -9.19 21.76
N GLY A 215 3.02 -9.57 20.58
CA GLY A 215 3.38 -10.94 20.24
C GLY A 215 2.96 -11.35 18.82
N ASP A 216 2.63 -12.62 18.66
CA ASP A 216 2.26 -13.19 17.36
C ASP A 216 0.91 -12.67 16.88
N ARG A 217 0.84 -12.31 15.61
CA ARG A 217 -0.35 -11.81 14.92
C ARG A 217 -0.56 -12.56 13.61
N SER A 218 -1.81 -12.57 13.16
CA SER A 218 -2.16 -13.08 11.84
C SER A 218 -3.32 -12.31 11.22
N ALA A 219 -3.37 -12.30 9.89
CA ALA A 219 -4.44 -11.72 9.08
C ALA A 219 -4.68 -12.54 7.83
N LYS A 220 -5.90 -12.41 7.28
CA LYS A 220 -6.31 -13.06 6.05
C LYS A 220 -6.14 -12.09 4.89
N VAL A 221 -5.43 -12.50 3.84
CA VAL A 221 -5.23 -11.71 2.62
C VAL A 221 -5.83 -12.45 1.44
N LYS A 222 -6.65 -11.77 0.65
CA LYS A 222 -7.23 -12.32 -0.58
C LYS A 222 -6.20 -12.22 -1.70
N TYR A 223 -5.93 -13.34 -2.37
CA TYR A 223 -4.96 -13.42 -3.46
C TYR A 223 -5.61 -13.13 -4.81
N SER A 224 -4.92 -12.33 -5.63
CA SER A 224 -5.24 -12.13 -7.04
C SER A 224 -3.98 -12.23 -7.89
N SER A 225 -4.02 -13.10 -8.90
CA SER A 225 -2.90 -13.37 -9.79
C SER A 225 -2.61 -12.20 -10.73
N ARG A 226 -1.51 -12.33 -11.49
CA ARG A 226 -1.11 -11.33 -12.48
C ARG A 226 -2.12 -11.25 -13.62
N PHE A 227 -2.55 -10.04 -13.92
CA PHE A 227 -3.32 -9.78 -15.14
C PHE A 227 -2.46 -9.99 -16.39
N SER A 228 -2.99 -10.75 -17.34
CA SER A 228 -2.39 -10.94 -18.67
C SER A 228 -3.03 -9.94 -19.64
N LEU A 229 -2.21 -9.07 -20.24
CA LEU A 229 -2.70 -8.15 -21.26
C LEU A 229 -3.28 -8.92 -22.47
N PRO A 230 -4.38 -8.44 -23.07
CA PRO A 230 -4.85 -8.96 -24.34
C PRO A 230 -3.76 -8.83 -25.42
N GLN A 231 -3.58 -9.86 -26.26
CA GLN A 231 -2.71 -9.74 -27.43
C GLN A 231 -3.34 -8.80 -28.47
N GLU A 232 -2.53 -7.99 -29.15
CA GLU A 232 -3.00 -6.95 -30.10
C GLU A 232 -3.90 -7.51 -31.23
N SER A 233 -3.76 -8.79 -31.58
CA SER A 233 -4.60 -9.48 -32.58
C SER A 233 -6.03 -9.79 -32.10
N GLN A 234 -6.38 -9.54 -30.84
CA GLN A 234 -7.71 -9.78 -30.27
C GLN A 234 -8.53 -8.49 -30.07
N VAL A 235 -7.98 -7.33 -30.41
CA VAL A 235 -8.61 -6.00 -30.18
C VAL A 235 -9.26 -5.45 -31.46
N LEU A 236 -9.26 -6.22 -32.56
CA LEU A 236 -9.76 -5.79 -33.87
C LEU A 236 -11.04 -6.49 -34.34
N ASP A 237 -11.74 -7.23 -33.46
CA ASP A 237 -13.04 -7.83 -33.76
C ASP A 237 -14.19 -7.16 -32.98
#